data_AF-A0A2V9MI09-F1
#
_entry.id   AF-A0A2V9MI09-F1
#
_cell.length_a   1.000
_cell.length_b   1.000
_cell.length_c   1.000
_cell.angle_alpha   90.00
_cell.angle_beta   90.00
_cell.angle_gamma   90.00
#
_symmetry.space_group_name_H-M   'P 1'
#
loop_
_entity.id
_entity.type
_entity.pdbx_description
1 polymer ?
#
loop_
_entity_poly.entity_id
_entity_poly.type
_entity_poly.pdbx_seq_one_letter_code
_entity_poly.pdbx_strand_id
1 'polypeptide(L)'
;MISVVLVCALITAVSLFLIFRPLLAGSSSPFHFDLEGSSGSLRRLLRKKQTVYENMKDLEFEYKMGKLSEEDYQRLRDDYSREAYEVISRIEAITPETLEKPGKPQVVAVLKSGKKLKK
;
A
#
# COMPACT_ATOMS: atom_id res chain seq x y z
N MET A 1 -35.55 45.34 -2.42
CA MET A 1 -35.80 44.02 -1.79
C MET A 1 -35.70 42.88 -2.81
N ILE A 2 -36.43 42.95 -3.93
CA ILE A 2 -36.42 41.91 -4.99
C ILE A 2 -35.01 41.64 -5.53
N SER A 3 -34.19 42.68 -5.76
CA SER A 3 -32.81 42.52 -6.24
C SER A 3 -31.90 41.79 -5.24
N VAL A 4 -32.11 41.99 -3.94
CA VAL A 4 -31.33 41.30 -2.89
C VAL A 4 -31.71 39.83 -2.82
N VAL A 5 -33.00 39.52 -2.95
CA VAL A 5 -33.51 38.14 -2.97
C VAL A 5 -32.96 37.37 -4.18
N LEU A 6 -32.88 38.01 -5.36
CA LEU A 6 -32.32 37.39 -6.57
C LEU A 6 -30.82 37.07 -6.45
N VAL A 7 -30.04 37.97 -5.84
CA VAL A 7 -28.60 37.74 -5.63
C VAL A 7 -28.37 36.57 -4.66
N CYS A 8 -29.13 36.53 -3.55
CA CYS A 8 -29.03 35.42 -2.60
C CYS A 8 -29.43 34.07 -3.24
N ALA A 9 -30.49 34.05 -4.05
CA ALA A 9 -30.93 32.85 -4.75
C ALA A 9 -29.91 32.33 -5.79
N LEU A 10 -29.19 33.23 -6.47
CA LEU A 10 -28.14 32.84 -7.40
C LEU A 10 -26.92 32.24 -6.69
N ILE A 11 -26.50 32.82 -5.57
CA ILE A 11 -25.34 32.32 -4.81
C ILE A 11 -25.62 30.93 -4.24
N THR A 12 -26.83 30.70 -3.71
CA THR A 12 -27.23 29.38 -3.20
C THR A 12 -27.36 28.36 -4.33
N ALA A 13 -27.94 28.74 -5.47
CA ALA A 13 -28.01 27.86 -6.65
C ALA A 13 -26.63 27.48 -7.19
N VAL A 14 -25.70 28.43 -7.28
CA VAL A 14 -24.31 28.17 -7.71
C VAL A 14 -23.58 27.30 -6.69
N SER A 15 -23.73 27.56 -5.40
CA SER A 15 -23.11 26.75 -4.35
C SER A 15 -23.63 25.31 -4.37
N LEU A 16 -24.95 25.14 -4.46
CA LEU A 16 -25.57 23.82 -4.60
C LEU A 16 -25.14 23.14 -5.88
N PHE A 17 -25.06 23.85 -7.01
CA PHE A 17 -24.58 23.30 -8.27
C PHE A 17 -23.12 22.84 -8.17
N LEU A 18 -22.24 23.62 -7.55
CA LEU A 18 -20.84 23.25 -7.31
C LEU A 18 -20.69 22.04 -6.37
N ILE A 19 -21.61 21.85 -5.43
CA ILE A 19 -21.63 20.71 -4.49
C ILE A 19 -22.31 19.47 -5.11
N PHE A 20 -23.34 19.64 -5.94
CA PHE A 20 -24.01 18.54 -6.64
C PHE A 20 -23.19 18.03 -7.83
N ARG A 21 -22.36 18.88 -8.45
CA ARG A 21 -21.44 18.48 -9.52
C ARG A 21 -20.55 17.29 -9.14
N PRO A 22 -19.85 17.26 -7.99
CA PRO A 22 -19.04 16.13 -7.56
C PRO A 22 -19.87 14.96 -6.99
N LEU A 23 -21.18 15.14 -6.76
CA LEU A 23 -22.07 14.06 -6.31
C LEU A 23 -22.67 13.29 -7.49
N LEU A 24 -22.92 13.95 -8.63
CA LEU A 24 -23.27 13.29 -9.90
C LEU A 24 -22.05 12.76 -10.65
N ALA A 25 -20.90 13.43 -10.50
CA ALA A 25 -19.61 12.94 -10.98
C ALA A 25 -18.99 12.03 -9.91
N GLY A 26 -19.42 10.77 -9.88
CA GLY A 26 -18.87 9.76 -8.97
C GLY A 26 -17.33 9.78 -8.95
N SER A 27 -16.78 10.22 -7.82
CA SER A 27 -15.38 10.11 -7.41
C SER A 27 -14.32 10.42 -8.49
N SER A 28 -13.99 11.70 -8.67
CA SER A 28 -12.67 12.07 -9.17
C SER A 28 -12.31 13.46 -8.69
N SER A 29 -11.37 13.50 -7.75
CA SER A 29 -10.59 14.68 -7.36
C SER A 29 -10.15 15.43 -8.62
N PRO A 30 -10.35 16.75 -8.71
CA PRO A 30 -10.11 17.49 -9.93
C PRO A 30 -8.62 17.85 -10.03
N PHE A 31 -7.81 16.94 -10.57
CA PHE A 31 -6.62 17.19 -11.41
C PHE A 31 -5.76 15.92 -11.44
N HIS A 32 -5.89 15.12 -12.49
CA HIS A 32 -4.84 14.35 -13.18
C HIS A 32 -5.50 13.40 -14.20
N PHE A 33 -6.09 13.98 -15.24
CA PHE A 33 -6.62 13.22 -16.37
C PHE A 33 -5.44 12.72 -17.24
N ASP A 34 -5.56 11.47 -17.71
CA ASP A 34 -4.73 10.70 -18.67
C ASP A 34 -3.69 9.66 -18.20
N LEU A 35 -3.56 9.35 -16.89
CA LEU A 35 -2.72 8.21 -16.38
C LEU A 35 -3.41 7.36 -15.28
N GLU A 36 -4.72 7.52 -15.11
CA GLU A 36 -5.49 7.14 -13.90
C GLU A 36 -5.62 5.62 -13.64
N GLY A 37 -5.62 4.77 -14.69
CA GLY A 37 -5.70 3.31 -14.50
C GLY A 37 -4.43 2.73 -13.85
N SER A 38 -3.27 3.24 -14.26
CA SER A 38 -1.98 2.80 -13.75
C SER A 38 -1.68 3.39 -12.38
N SER A 39 -1.91 4.69 -12.17
CA SER A 39 -1.61 5.38 -10.90
C SER A 39 -2.48 4.89 -9.73
N GLY A 40 -3.77 4.61 -9.96
CA GLY A 40 -4.65 4.02 -8.95
C GLY A 40 -4.23 2.60 -8.56
N SER A 41 -3.85 1.78 -9.55
CA SER A 41 -3.36 0.42 -9.33
C SER A 41 -2.01 0.41 -8.59
N LEU A 42 -1.09 1.31 -8.96
CA LEU A 42 0.21 1.47 -8.31
C LEU A 42 0.06 1.94 -6.86
N ARG A 43 -0.78 2.95 -6.59
CA ARG A 43 -1.04 3.42 -5.23
C ARG A 43 -1.62 2.34 -4.33
N ARG A 44 -2.51 1.50 -4.87
CA ARG A 44 -3.07 0.35 -4.15
C ARG A 44 -1.99 -0.70 -3.86
N LEU A 45 -1.12 -0.99 -4.82
CA LEU A 45 0.00 -1.92 -4.62
C LEU A 45 1.03 -1.38 -3.61
N LEU A 46 1.35 -0.09 -3.64
CA LEU A 46 2.24 0.55 -2.66
C LEU A 46 1.66 0.49 -1.25
N ARG A 47 0.34 0.73 -1.10
CA ARG A 47 -0.35 0.52 0.18
C ARG A 47 -0.26 -0.94 0.62
N LYS A 48 -0.50 -1.88 -0.31
CA LYS A 48 -0.43 -3.31 0.00
C LYS A 48 0.98 -3.72 0.44
N LYS A 49 2.03 -3.19 -0.22
CA LYS A 49 3.43 -3.37 0.20
C LYS A 49 3.59 -2.93 1.65
N GLN A 50 3.18 -1.71 1.99
CA GLN A 50 3.31 -1.19 3.35
C GLN A 50 2.66 -2.12 4.39
N THR A 51 1.43 -2.57 4.13
CA THR A 51 0.72 -3.50 5.03
C THR A 51 1.46 -4.82 5.22
N VAL A 52 1.99 -5.43 4.16
CA VAL A 52 2.74 -6.70 4.28
C VAL A 52 4.01 -6.50 5.12
N TYR A 53 4.73 -5.39 4.93
CA TYR A 53 5.92 -5.09 5.74
C TYR A 53 5.59 -4.84 7.22
N GLU A 54 4.48 -4.15 7.50
CA GLU A 54 3.99 -3.96 8.87
C GLU A 54 3.66 -5.31 9.51
N ASN A 55 2.92 -6.17 8.81
CA ASN A 55 2.60 -7.52 9.29
C ASN A 55 3.85 -8.37 9.56
N MET A 56 4.89 -8.29 8.71
CA MET A 56 6.15 -9.00 8.94
C MET A 56 6.87 -8.50 10.20
N LYS A 57 6.85 -7.19 10.45
CA LYS A 57 7.44 -6.59 11.65
C LYS A 57 6.68 -7.01 12.91
N ASP A 58 5.36 -6.99 12.85
CA ASP A 58 4.51 -7.41 13.96
C ASP A 58 4.68 -8.91 14.24
N LEU A 59 4.79 -9.73 13.19
CA LEU A 59 5.09 -11.16 13.32
C LEU A 59 6.43 -11.40 14.05
N GLU A 60 7.49 -10.68 13.67
CA GLU A 60 8.81 -10.81 14.32
C GLU A 60 8.75 -10.37 15.79
N PHE A 61 7.96 -9.34 16.08
CA PHE A 61 7.73 -8.86 17.43
C PHE A 61 6.98 -9.90 18.28
N GLU A 62 5.90 -10.48 17.77
CA GLU A 62 5.13 -11.51 18.47
C GLU A 62 5.95 -12.77 18.74
N TYR A 63 6.79 -13.19 17.78
CA TYR A 63 7.73 -14.28 17.97
C TYR A 63 8.77 -13.96 19.06
N LYS A 64 9.36 -12.75 19.04
CA LYS A 64 10.29 -12.29 20.08
C LYS A 64 9.67 -12.20 21.47
N MET A 65 8.35 -12.02 21.55
CA MET A 65 7.60 -12.08 22.81
C MET A 65 7.30 -13.51 23.29
N GLY A 66 7.63 -14.53 22.50
CA GLY A 66 7.29 -15.92 22.78
C GLY A 66 5.80 -16.23 22.60
N LYS A 67 5.04 -15.41 21.85
CA LYS A 67 3.61 -15.66 21.55
C LYS A 67 3.41 -16.69 20.45
N LEU A 68 4.43 -16.96 19.65
CA LEU A 68 4.41 -17.87 18.52
C LEU A 68 5.47 -18.95 18.69
N SER A 69 5.14 -20.17 18.24
CA SER A 69 6.14 -21.23 18.09
C SER A 69 7.09 -20.90 16.93
N GLU A 70 8.29 -21.50 16.93
CA GLU A 70 9.23 -21.39 15.81
C GLU A 70 8.59 -21.87 14.50
N GLU A 71 7.86 -22.97 14.55
CA GLU A 71 7.22 -23.60 13.40
C GLU A 71 6.16 -22.68 12.78
N ASP A 72 5.30 -22.09 13.62
CA ASP A 72 4.26 -21.14 13.18
C ASP A 72 4.88 -19.85 12.65
N TYR A 73 5.92 -19.35 13.32
CA TYR A 73 6.65 -18.16 12.88
C TYR A 73 7.25 -18.37 11.49
N GLN A 74 7.96 -19.49 11.26
CA GLN A 74 8.56 -19.77 9.96
C GLN A 74 7.51 -19.91 8.86
N ARG A 75 6.40 -20.59 9.16
CA ARG A 75 5.28 -20.72 8.21
C ARG A 75 4.70 -19.36 7.82
N LEU A 76 4.33 -18.53 8.79
CA LEU A 76 3.75 -17.21 8.55
C LEU A 76 4.75 -16.26 7.86
N ARG A 77 6.03 -16.36 8.23
CA ARG A 77 7.10 -15.60 7.60
C ARG A 77 7.24 -15.95 6.13
N ASP A 78 7.16 -17.23 5.77
CA ASP A 78 7.21 -17.67 4.38
C ASP A 78 5.97 -17.22 3.59
N ASP A 79 4.80 -17.25 4.21
CA ASP A 79 3.55 -16.73 3.61
C ASP A 79 3.66 -15.23 3.30
N TYR A 80 4.04 -14.40 4.28
CA TYR A 80 4.22 -12.96 4.05
C TYR A 80 5.37 -12.66 3.08
N SER A 81 6.44 -13.45 3.09
CA SER A 81 7.53 -13.30 2.13
C SER A 81 7.01 -13.50 0.71
N ARG A 82 6.23 -14.56 0.46
CA ARG A 82 5.61 -14.80 -0.86
C ARG A 82 4.71 -13.63 -1.27
N GLU A 83 3.87 -13.14 -0.37
CA GLU A 83 3.00 -12.00 -0.65
C GLU A 83 3.80 -10.72 -0.97
N ALA A 84 4.87 -10.46 -0.22
CA ALA A 84 5.76 -9.32 -0.48
C ALA A 84 6.40 -9.40 -1.88
N TYR A 85 6.90 -10.58 -2.26
CA TYR A 85 7.45 -10.79 -3.61
C TYR A 85 6.41 -10.54 -4.70
N GLU A 86 5.20 -11.05 -4.55
CA GLU A 86 4.11 -10.85 -5.52
C GLU A 86 3.77 -9.36 -5.68
N VAL A 87 3.65 -8.64 -4.56
CA VAL A 87 3.32 -7.21 -4.58
C VAL A 87 4.44 -6.39 -5.22
N ILE A 88 5.69 -6.64 -4.85
CA ILE A 88 6.85 -5.93 -5.41
C ILE A 88 6.99 -6.20 -6.90
N SER A 89 6.85 -7.47 -7.33
CA SER A 89 6.91 -7.82 -8.76
C SER A 89 5.83 -7.12 -9.58
N ARG A 90 4.61 -6.97 -9.03
CA ARG A 90 3.54 -6.20 -9.69
C ARG A 90 3.84 -4.70 -9.75
N ILE A 91 4.50 -4.15 -8.73
CA ILE A 91 4.94 -2.74 -8.74
C ILE A 91 6.01 -2.55 -9.83
N GLU A 92 7.00 -3.44 -9.91
CA GLU A 92 8.06 -3.40 -10.92
C GLU A 92 7.51 -3.52 -12.34
N ALA A 93 6.50 -4.38 -12.55
CA ALA A 93 5.83 -4.52 -13.84
C ALA A 93 5.11 -3.23 -14.31
N ILE A 94 4.66 -2.40 -13.37
CA ILE A 94 3.98 -1.13 -13.65
C ILE A 94 4.98 0.05 -13.71
N THR A 95 6.07 -0.04 -12.95
CA THR A 95 7.12 0.98 -12.85
C THR A 95 8.48 0.38 -13.22
N PRO A 96 8.79 0.19 -14.51
CA PRO A 96 10.04 -0.42 -14.95
C PRO A 96 11.29 0.45 -14.69
N GLU A 97 11.15 1.74 -14.36
CA GLU A 97 12.29 2.68 -14.28
C GLU A 97 12.88 2.95 -12.88
N THR A 98 12.32 2.48 -11.75
CA THR A 98 12.70 3.07 -10.45
C THR A 98 13.22 2.14 -9.35
N LEU A 99 13.35 0.83 -9.53
CA LEU A 99 13.85 -0.05 -8.44
C LEU A 99 15.11 -0.84 -8.78
N GLU A 100 16.16 -0.15 -9.24
CA GLU A 100 17.55 -0.60 -9.10
C GLU A 100 17.97 -0.56 -7.62
N LYS A 101 17.53 -1.57 -6.85
CA LYS A 101 18.31 -2.33 -5.85
C LYS A 101 17.36 -3.15 -4.97
N PRO A 102 17.24 -4.47 -5.21
CA PRO A 102 16.64 -5.35 -4.22
C PRO A 102 17.57 -5.37 -3.01
N GLY A 103 17.12 -4.74 -1.92
CA GLY A 103 17.62 -5.01 -0.58
C GLY A 103 17.41 -6.49 -0.31
N LYS A 104 18.44 -7.29 -0.60
CA LYS A 104 18.49 -8.73 -0.37
C LYS A 104 17.91 -9.05 1.01
N PRO A 105 17.01 -10.04 1.13
CA PRO A 105 16.77 -10.66 2.42
C PRO A 105 18.08 -11.35 2.82
N GLN A 106 18.88 -10.69 3.65
CA GLN A 106 20.13 -11.21 4.21
C GLN A 106 19.92 -12.39 5.16
N VAL A 107 18.73 -13.00 5.19
CA VAL A 107 18.36 -14.01 6.20
C VAL A 107 18.84 -15.42 5.83
N VAL A 108 19.33 -15.66 4.61
CA VAL A 108 19.84 -17.00 4.22
C VAL A 108 21.32 -17.22 4.60
N ALA A 109 22.04 -16.18 5.04
CA ALA A 109 23.47 -16.31 5.36
C ALA A 109 23.79 -16.81 6.79
N VAL A 110 22.82 -16.86 7.71
CA VAL A 110 23.11 -17.20 9.12
C VAL A 110 23.01 -18.71 9.42
N LEU A 111 22.37 -19.52 8.58
CA LEU A 111 22.14 -20.95 8.89
C LEU A 111 23.32 -21.89 8.58
N LYS A 112 24.50 -21.40 8.19
CA LYS A 112 25.68 -22.27 7.94
C LYS A 112 26.76 -22.27 9.02
N SER A 113 26.57 -21.57 10.15
CA SER A 113 27.57 -21.53 11.24
C SER A 113 27.20 -22.36 12.48
N GLY A 114 26.56 -23.53 12.27
CA GLY A 114 26.13 -24.43 13.35
C GLY A 114 26.62 -25.88 13.23
N LYS A 115 27.64 -26.18 12.41
CA LYS A 115 28.10 -27.57 12.23
C LYS A 115 29.62 -27.71 12.18
N LYS A 116 30.28 -27.43 13.31
CA LYS A 116 31.53 -28.10 13.71
C LYS A 116 31.66 -28.10 15.23
N LEU A 117 31.07 -29.11 15.85
CA LEU A 117 31.53 -29.66 17.12
C LEU A 117 31.75 -31.17 16.91
N LYS A 118 32.82 -31.69 17.52
CA LYS A 118 33.40 -33.06 17.48
C LYS A 118 34.31 -33.39 16.28
N LYS A 119 35.62 -33.28 16.50
CA LYS A 119 36.41 -34.40 17.04
C LYS A 119 37.67 -33.86 17.72
#